data_AF-A0A811PPM5-F1
#
_entry.id   AF-A0A811PPM5-F1
#
_cell.length_a   1.000
_cell.length_b   1.000
_cell.length_c   1.000
_cell.angle_alpha   90.00
_cell.angle_beta   90.00
_cell.angle_gamma   90.00
#
_symmetry.space_group_name_H-M   'P 1'
#
loop_
_entity.id
_entity.type
_entity.pdbx_description
1 polymer ?
#
loop_
_entity_poly.entity_id
_entity_poly.type
_entity_poly.pdbx_seq_one_letter_code
_entity_poly.pdbx_strand_id
1 'polypeptide(L)'
;MDVMAASSSTDNSELLPASRETTQAAAGARVVKCEGVVFTVTEGNDVAQAARGGAAAARVLGSESFFDAATCTRRHFVDVQGKAEAMLFLVSVREDQRCIVDVQRFS
;
A
#
# COMPACT_ATOMS: atom_id res chain seq x y z
N MET A 1 2.91 29.88 -35.27
CA MET A 1 2.53 28.52 -34.84
C MET A 1 3.84 27.89 -34.45
N ASP A 2 4.23 28.00 -33.19
CA ASP A 2 5.54 27.52 -32.74
C ASP A 2 5.36 26.84 -31.40
N VAL A 3 5.32 25.51 -31.46
CA VAL A 3 5.39 24.59 -30.34
C VAL A 3 6.87 24.32 -30.08
N MET A 4 7.37 24.65 -28.89
CA MET A 4 8.66 24.13 -28.43
C MET A 4 8.53 23.63 -27.00
N ALA A 5 8.88 22.36 -26.85
CA ALA A 5 8.46 21.45 -25.80
C ALA A 5 9.03 21.80 -24.42
N ALA A 6 8.16 21.73 -23.41
CA ALA A 6 8.59 21.59 -22.02
C ALA A 6 9.12 20.17 -21.82
N SER A 7 10.43 20.04 -21.62
CA SER A 7 11.06 18.80 -21.17
C SER A 7 10.57 18.49 -19.75
N SER A 8 9.48 17.72 -19.64
CA SER A 8 9.08 17.12 -18.37
C SER A 8 10.05 15.97 -18.08
N SER A 9 11.08 16.23 -17.28
CA SER A 9 11.86 15.18 -16.64
C SER A 9 10.94 14.43 -15.69
N THR A 10 10.29 13.39 -16.20
CA THR A 10 9.64 12.39 -15.37
C THR A 10 10.77 11.60 -14.72
N ASP A 11 11.15 12.04 -13.54
CA ASP A 11 12.01 11.28 -12.64
C ASP A 11 11.20 10.05 -12.21
N ASN A 12 11.22 9.02 -13.07
CA ASN A 12 10.80 7.68 -12.69
C ASN A 12 11.88 7.19 -11.73
N SER A 13 11.79 7.61 -10.46
CA SER A 13 12.45 6.94 -9.35
C SER A 13 11.88 5.51 -9.29
N GLU A 14 12.42 4.65 -10.16
CA GLU A 14 12.31 3.22 -10.05
C GLU A 14 13.01 2.85 -8.74
N LEU A 15 12.21 2.79 -7.66
CA LEU A 15 12.60 2.09 -6.44
C LEU A 15 13.13 0.70 -6.88
N LEU A 16 14.45 0.56 -6.79
CA LEU A 16 15.19 -0.69 -7.02
C LEU A 16 14.51 -1.82 -6.22
N PRO A 17 14.61 -3.08 -6.66
CA PRO A 17 13.93 -4.18 -5.99
C PRO A 17 14.58 -4.43 -4.62
N ALA A 18 14.09 -3.75 -3.60
CA ALA A 18 14.00 -4.33 -2.26
C ALA A 18 13.28 -5.68 -2.42
N SER A 19 13.67 -6.69 -1.66
CA SER A 19 13.05 -8.01 -1.71
C SER A 19 11.54 -7.84 -1.49
N ARG A 20 10.76 -7.96 -2.58
CA ARG A 20 9.32 -7.73 -2.60
C ARG A 20 8.62 -9.04 -2.31
N GLU A 21 7.98 -9.13 -1.16
CA GLU A 21 7.00 -10.19 -0.91
C GLU A 21 5.61 -9.62 -1.25
N THR A 22 4.99 -10.19 -2.29
CA THR A 22 3.69 -9.76 -2.81
C THR A 22 2.62 -10.75 -2.41
N THR A 23 1.56 -10.26 -1.76
CA THR A 23 0.34 -11.01 -1.47
C THR A 23 -0.80 -10.48 -2.33
N GLN A 24 -1.14 -11.22 -3.38
CA GLN A 24 -2.30 -10.91 -4.20
C GLN A 24 -3.58 -11.21 -3.44
N ALA A 25 -4.49 -10.25 -3.40
CA ALA A 25 -5.74 -10.39 -2.68
C ALA A 25 -6.76 -11.22 -3.48
N ALA A 26 -7.61 -11.96 -2.77
CA ALA A 26 -8.76 -12.60 -3.41
C ALA A 26 -9.71 -11.55 -3.99
N ALA A 27 -10.45 -11.89 -5.05
CA ALA A 27 -11.40 -10.98 -5.68
C ALA A 27 -12.41 -10.42 -4.65
N GLY A 28 -12.46 -9.10 -4.51
CA GLY A 28 -13.36 -8.42 -3.56
C GLY A 28 -12.92 -8.46 -2.09
N ALA A 29 -11.69 -8.87 -1.79
CA ALA A 29 -11.19 -8.94 -0.42
C ALA A 29 -11.15 -7.55 0.24
N ARG A 30 -11.85 -7.39 1.36
CA ARG A 30 -11.81 -6.16 2.18
C ARG A 30 -10.81 -6.24 3.32
N VAL A 31 -10.33 -7.45 3.60
CA VAL A 31 -9.36 -7.75 4.64
C VAL A 31 -8.29 -8.65 4.05
N VAL A 32 -7.03 -8.28 4.21
CA VAL A 32 -5.86 -9.07 3.77
C VAL A 32 -4.88 -9.17 4.92
N LYS A 33 -4.37 -10.38 5.18
CA LYS A 33 -3.31 -10.61 6.16
C LYS A 33 -2.01 -10.84 5.42
N CYS A 34 -1.01 -10.02 5.70
CA CYS A 34 0.36 -10.17 5.20
C CYS A 34 1.29 -10.19 6.41
N GLU A 35 2.04 -11.28 6.59
CA GLU A 35 3.05 -11.42 7.66
C GLU A 35 2.59 -11.14 9.10
N GLY A 36 1.32 -11.40 9.37
CA GLY A 36 0.75 -11.13 10.69
C GLY A 36 0.30 -9.69 10.90
N VAL A 37 0.41 -8.82 9.89
CA VAL A 37 -0.29 -7.54 9.81
C VAL A 37 -1.61 -7.76 9.08
N VAL A 38 -2.69 -7.15 9.58
CA VAL A 38 -4.02 -7.20 8.97
C VAL A 38 -4.32 -5.83 8.38
N PHE A 39 -4.64 -5.80 7.09
CA PHE A 39 -5.06 -4.62 6.36
C PHE A 39 -6.56 -4.71 6.10
N THR A 40 -7.29 -3.66 6.44
CA THR A 40 -8.74 -3.58 6.23
C THR A 40 -9.07 -2.27 5.51
N VAL A 41 -9.94 -2.35 4.50
CA VAL A 41 -10.49 -1.16 3.82
C VAL A 41 -11.58 -0.55 4.69
N THR A 42 -11.46 0.73 5.03
CA THR A 42 -12.45 1.47 5.82
C THR A 42 -13.47 2.21 4.94
N GLU A 43 -14.48 2.79 5.60
CA GLU A 43 -15.46 3.68 4.97
C GLU A 43 -14.78 4.99 4.57
N GLY A 44 -14.22 5.01 3.36
CA GLY A 44 -13.35 6.10 2.87
C GLY A 44 -12.26 5.61 1.93
N ASN A 45 -12.10 4.28 1.79
CA ASN A 45 -10.97 3.65 1.10
C ASN A 45 -9.63 3.91 1.78
N ASP A 46 -9.63 4.44 3.01
CA ASP A 46 -8.45 4.46 3.85
C ASP A 46 -8.14 3.05 4.34
N VAL A 47 -6.86 2.80 4.63
CA VAL A 47 -6.38 1.52 5.13
C VAL A 47 -5.91 1.68 6.57
N ALA A 48 -6.55 0.93 7.48
CA ALA A 48 -6.15 0.77 8.89
C ALA A 48 -6.66 -0.61 9.38
N GLN A 49 -6.03 -1.38 10.27
CA GLN A 49 -4.88 -1.15 11.14
C GLN A 49 -4.22 -2.48 11.56
N ALA A 50 -2.91 -2.42 11.79
CA ALA A 50 -2.09 -3.51 12.28
C ALA A 50 -2.54 -4.05 13.65
N ALA A 51 -2.98 -5.31 13.69
CA ALA A 51 -3.05 -6.12 14.90
C ALA A 51 -2.35 -7.45 14.63
N ARG A 52 -1.13 -7.60 15.15
CA ARG A 52 -0.45 -8.89 15.21
C ARG A 52 -1.11 -9.67 16.34
N GLY A 53 -1.86 -10.73 16.03
CA GLY A 53 -2.54 -11.53 17.06
C GLY A 53 -1.56 -11.98 18.14
N GLY A 54 -1.67 -11.42 19.35
CA GLY A 54 -0.80 -11.71 20.51
C GLY A 54 -0.25 -10.46 21.23
N ALA A 55 0.45 -10.66 22.34
CA ALA A 55 0.89 -9.63 23.30
C ALA A 55 1.87 -8.55 22.78
N ALA A 56 2.25 -8.59 21.50
CA ALA A 56 3.07 -7.58 20.84
C ALA A 56 2.39 -7.19 19.53
N ALA A 57 1.40 -6.31 19.61
CA ALA A 57 0.68 -5.79 18.46
C ALA A 57 1.65 -4.94 17.60
N ALA A 58 1.67 -5.22 16.30
CA ALA A 58 2.27 -4.32 15.33
C ALA A 58 1.51 -2.98 15.39
N ARG A 59 2.22 -1.84 15.33
CA ARG A 59 1.61 -0.51 15.41
C ARG A 59 1.82 0.23 14.10
N VAL A 60 0.79 0.89 13.58
CA VAL A 60 0.94 1.77 12.42
C VAL A 60 1.59 3.07 12.91
N LEU A 61 2.70 3.46 12.30
CA LEU A 61 3.43 4.70 12.60
C LEU A 61 2.92 5.87 11.77
N GLY A 62 2.53 5.59 10.52
CA GLY A 62 2.01 6.57 9.59
C GLY A 62 1.54 5.91 8.31
N SER A 63 0.79 6.67 7.53
CA SER A 63 0.39 6.25 6.19
C SER A 63 0.36 7.43 5.24
N GLU A 64 0.87 7.23 4.04
CA GLU A 64 0.75 8.15 2.91
C GLU A 64 -0.06 7.49 1.81
N SER A 65 -0.84 8.26 1.05
CA SER A 65 -1.65 7.69 -0.03
C SER A 65 -1.61 8.53 -1.30
N PHE A 66 -1.74 7.85 -2.44
CA PHE A 66 -1.82 8.48 -3.74
C PHE A 66 -2.77 7.72 -4.65
N PHE A 67 -3.48 8.45 -5.50
CA PHE A 67 -4.52 7.90 -6.36
C PHE A 67 -4.03 7.75 -7.79
N ASP A 68 -4.16 6.55 -8.34
CA ASP A 68 -3.97 6.27 -9.75
C ASP A 68 -5.34 6.23 -10.46
N ALA A 69 -5.63 7.31 -11.20
CA ALA A 69 -6.89 7.47 -11.92
C ALA A 69 -7.03 6.51 -13.12
N ALA A 70 -5.94 5.99 -13.67
CA ALA A 70 -6.02 5.07 -14.81
C ALA A 70 -6.58 3.70 -14.40
N THR A 71 -6.33 3.31 -13.15
CA THR A 71 -6.73 2.01 -12.59
C THR A 71 -7.79 2.14 -11.49
N CYS A 72 -8.25 3.35 -11.18
CA CYS A 72 -9.10 3.67 -10.03
C CYS A 72 -8.56 3.05 -8.71
N THR A 73 -7.24 3.03 -8.56
CA THR A 73 -6.55 2.38 -7.44
C THR A 73 -5.86 3.42 -6.58
N ARG A 74 -6.21 3.47 -5.30
CA ARG A 74 -5.44 4.20 -4.29
C ARG A 74 -4.37 3.29 -3.74
N ARG A 75 -3.14 3.79 -3.73
CA ARG A 75 -1.98 3.13 -3.17
C ARG A 75 -1.62 3.77 -1.84
N HIS A 76 -1.50 2.94 -0.80
CA HIS A 76 -1.17 3.37 0.55
C HIS A 76 0.19 2.82 0.95
N PHE A 77 1.13 3.70 1.28
CA PHE A 77 2.34 3.32 2.00
C PHE A 77 2.02 3.32 3.50
N VAL A 78 2.23 2.19 4.16
CA VAL A 78 1.92 2.00 5.58
C VAL A 78 3.19 1.61 6.31
N ASP A 79 3.68 2.50 7.17
CA ASP A 79 4.81 2.22 8.06
C ASP A 79 4.30 1.53 9.32
N VAL A 80 4.85 0.35 9.60
CA VAL A 80 4.42 -0.56 10.67
C VAL A 80 5.62 -0.90 11.54
N GLN A 81 5.55 -0.52 12.82
CA GLN A 81 6.49 -1.04 13.81
C GLN A 81 6.09 -2.47 14.16
N GLY A 82 6.85 -3.44 13.66
CA GLY A 82 6.83 -4.81 14.15
C GLY A 82 7.59 -4.96 15.47
N LYS A 83 7.54 -6.16 16.04
CA LYS A 83 8.19 -6.45 17.34
C LYS A 83 9.72 -6.37 17.28
N ALA A 84 10.30 -6.80 16.17
CA ALA A 84 11.76 -6.90 15.99
C ALA A 84 12.29 -5.95 14.91
N GLU A 85 11.44 -5.47 14.02
CA GLU A 85 11.81 -4.68 12.85
C GLU A 85 10.69 -3.70 12.50
N ALA A 86 11.05 -2.60 11.84
CA ALA A 86 10.09 -1.75 11.15
C ALA A 86 9.79 -2.39 9.78
N MET A 87 8.54 -2.27 9.33
CA MET A 87 8.05 -2.87 8.09
C MET A 87 7.34 -1.79 7.31
N LEU A 88 7.63 -1.70 6.02
CA LEU A 88 6.90 -0.83 5.11
C LEU A 88 6.05 -1.68 4.17
N PHE A 89 4.77 -1.34 4.06
CA PHE A 89 3.84 -2.01 3.15
C PHE A 89 3.28 -1.03 2.12
N LEU A 90 3.15 -1.47 0.87
CA LEU A 90 2.33 -0.83 -0.15
C LEU A 90 1.04 -1.64 -0.31
N VAL A 91 -0.08 -1.03 0.05
CA VAL A 91 -1.42 -1.61 -0.07
C VAL A 91 -2.15 -0.93 -1.22
N SER A 92 -2.61 -1.71 -2.19
CA SER A 92 -3.38 -1.22 -3.32
C SER A 92 -4.86 -1.49 -3.10
N VAL A 93 -5.67 -0.42 -3.04
CA VAL A 93 -7.12 -0.47 -2.85
C VAL A 93 -7.80 0.05 -4.11
N ARG A 94 -8.70 -0.75 -4.67
CA ARG A 94 -9.60 -0.28 -5.71
C ARG A 94 -10.77 0.47 -5.10
N GLU A 95 -10.87 1.77 -5.39
CA GLU A 95 -11.85 2.65 -4.74
C GLU A 95 -13.29 2.36 -5.19
N ASP A 96 -13.47 1.98 -6.45
CA ASP A 96 -14.79 1.72 -7.04
C ASP A 96 -15.41 0.41 -6.52
N GLN A 97 -14.57 -0.57 -6.15
CA GLN A 97 -14.99 -1.85 -5.59
C GLN A 97 -14.83 -1.93 -4.07
N ARG A 98 -14.14 -0.95 -3.46
CA ARG A 98 -13.77 -0.93 -2.04
C ARG A 98 -13.10 -2.23 -1.59
N CYS A 99 -12.10 -2.69 -2.34
CA CYS A 99 -11.36 -3.92 -2.05
C CYS A 99 -9.85 -3.72 -2.18
N ILE A 100 -9.09 -4.48 -1.39
CA ILE A 100 -7.65 -4.61 -1.55
C ILE A 100 -7.42 -5.52 -2.74
N VAL A 101 -6.54 -5.12 -3.66
CA VAL A 101 -6.15 -5.92 -4.82
C VAL A 101 -4.74 -6.48 -4.68
N ASP A 102 -3.87 -5.79 -3.94
CA ASP A 102 -2.49 -6.18 -3.76
C ASP A 102 -1.91 -5.64 -2.45
N VAL A 103 -1.01 -6.40 -1.83
CA VAL A 103 -0.19 -5.96 -0.68
C VAL A 103 1.25 -6.36 -0.94
N GLN A 104 2.17 -5.40 -0.93
CA GLN A 104 3.61 -5.63 -1.07
C GLN A 104 4.32 -5.21 0.21
N ARG A 105 5.22 -6.05 0.71
CA ARG A 105 6.19 -5.67 1.73
C ARG A 105 7.49 -5.20 1.09
N PHE A 106 8.09 -4.17 1.68
CA PHE A 106 9.46 -3.77 1.43
C PHE A 106 10.34 -4.16 2.63
N SER A 107 11.50 -4.74 2.32
CA SER A 107 12.57 -5.11 3.27
C SER A 107 13.62 -4.01 3.39
#